data_AF-A0A4Z1I6V1-F1
#
_entry.id   AF-A0A4Z1I6V1-F1
#
_cell.length_a   1.000
_cell.length_b   1.000
_cell.length_c   1.000
_cell.angle_alpha   90.00
_cell.angle_beta   90.00
_cell.angle_gamma   90.00
#
_symmetry.space_group_name_H-M   'P 1'
#
loop_
_entity.id
_entity.type
_entity.pdbx_description
1 polymer ?
#
loop_
_entity_poly.entity_id
_entity_poly.type
_entity_poly.pdbx_seq_one_letter_code
_entity_poly.pdbx_strand_id
1 'polypeptide(L)'
;MGLFAAILGLIGTGQIAFTGYNIYLSSIAIPKLLSYEDKAVKAAKYSNIAEEQLFKTRTTQAASVGALLLSFLTATPFLLSRYSSSTIFALSAVNLAVLLVTREYVGDFWKSKAKMPIPGTGDFNDAIGLTNEIRANQIFLAMSWVAYGVVGLLA
;
A
#
# COMPACT_ATOMS: atom_id res chain seq x y z
N MET A 1 -28.60 2.89 -16.01
CA MET A 1 -27.87 2.50 -14.78
C MET A 1 -28.47 3.27 -13.61
N GLY A 2 -28.69 2.63 -12.46
CA GLY A 2 -29.13 3.35 -11.26
C GLY A 2 -28.05 4.30 -10.74
N LEU A 3 -28.47 5.36 -10.03
CA LEU A 3 -27.56 6.36 -9.46
C LEU A 3 -26.42 5.73 -8.64
N PHE A 4 -26.76 4.77 -7.76
CA PHE A 4 -25.76 4.08 -6.92
C PHE A 4 -24.77 3.24 -7.73
N ALA A 5 -25.21 2.58 -8.81
CA ALA A 5 -24.31 1.84 -9.69
C ALA A 5 -23.31 2.77 -10.41
N ALA A 6 -23.75 3.96 -10.81
CA ALA A 6 -22.86 4.96 -11.41
C ALA A 6 -21.82 5.48 -10.40
N ILE A 7 -22.24 5.72 -9.15
CA ILE A 7 -21.34 6.13 -8.05
C ILE A 7 -20.31 5.04 -7.76
N LEU A 8 -20.73 3.77 -7.67
CA LEU A 8 -19.80 2.64 -7.50
C LEU A 8 -18.79 2.57 -8.65
N GLY A 9 -19.24 2.74 -9.90
CA GLY A 9 -18.36 2.77 -11.06
C GLY A 9 -17.29 3.87 -10.99
N LEU A 10 -17.67 5.06 -10.52
CA LEU A 10 -16.74 6.18 -10.33
C LEU A 10 -15.73 5.91 -9.22
N ILE A 11 -16.19 5.45 -8.05
CA ILE A 11 -15.30 5.14 -6.92
C ILE A 11 -14.34 4.01 -7.31
N GLY A 12 -14.85 2.92 -7.88
CA GLY A 12 -14.04 1.76 -8.28
C GLY A 12 -12.99 2.10 -9.32
N THR A 13 -13.32 2.92 -10.32
CA THR A 13 -12.37 3.39 -11.33
C THR A 13 -11.27 4.25 -10.68
N GLY A 14 -11.65 5.15 -9.77
CA GLY A 14 -10.71 5.95 -8.99
C GLY A 14 -9.79 5.09 -8.13
N GLN A 15 -10.33 4.05 -7.47
CA GLN A 15 -9.55 3.09 -6.68
C GLN A 15 -8.51 2.36 -7.52
N ILE A 16 -8.88 1.87 -8.70
CA ILE A 16 -7.95 1.17 -9.61
C ILE A 16 -6.83 2.11 -10.06
N ALA A 17 -7.17 3.30 -10.53
CA ALA A 17 -6.18 4.28 -10.99
C ALA A 17 -5.22 4.70 -9.86
N PHE A 18 -5.77 5.03 -8.68
CA PHE A 18 -4.97 5.47 -7.54
C PHE A 18 -4.13 4.33 -6.94
N THR A 19 -4.64 3.10 -6.93
CA THR A 19 -3.85 1.92 -6.54
C THR A 19 -2.72 1.67 -7.53
N GLY A 20 -2.98 1.78 -8.84
CA GLY A 20 -1.97 1.67 -9.89
C GLY A 20 -0.84 2.69 -9.74
N TYR A 21 -1.19 3.95 -9.42
CA TYR A 21 -0.20 4.97 -9.09
C TYR A 21 0.69 4.59 -7.90
N ASN A 22 0.12 4.03 -6.83
CA ASN A 22 0.89 3.61 -5.66
C ASN A 22 1.77 2.37 -5.94
N ILE A 23 1.33 1.46 -6.80
CA ILE A 23 2.16 0.37 -7.30
C ILE A 23 3.34 0.93 -8.13
N TYR A 24 3.09 1.94 -8.96
CA TYR A 24 4.15 2.65 -9.68
C TYR A 24 5.15 3.30 -8.72
N LEU A 25 4.71 4.01 -7.68
CA LEU A 25 5.62 4.56 -6.65
C LEU A 25 6.44 3.45 -5.98
N SER A 26 5.82 2.30 -5.67
CA SER A 26 6.50 1.14 -5.11
C SER A 26 7.57 0.60 -6.06
N SER A 27 7.31 0.61 -7.37
CA SER A 27 8.27 0.20 -8.40
C SER A 27 9.50 1.10 -8.49
N ILE A 28 9.41 2.35 -8.01
CA ILE A 28 10.55 3.27 -7.89
C ILE A 28 11.26 3.11 -6.54
N ALA A 29 10.48 2.98 -5.46
CA ALA A 29 11.01 2.90 -4.09
C ALA A 29 11.82 1.62 -3.86
N ILE A 30 11.34 0.48 -4.35
CA ILE A 30 11.97 -0.83 -4.11
C ILE A 30 13.39 -0.88 -4.70
N PRO A 31 13.65 -0.58 -5.98
CA PRO A 31 15.01 -0.57 -6.53
C PRO A 31 15.98 0.35 -5.77
N LYS A 32 15.50 1.50 -5.29
CA LYS A 32 16.28 2.42 -4.46
C LYS A 32 16.65 1.83 -3.10
N LEU A 33 15.83 0.94 -2.53
CA LEU A 33 16.18 0.18 -1.32
C LEU A 33 17.14 -0.96 -1.63
N LEU A 34 16.92 -1.66 -2.76
CA LEU A 34 17.77 -2.77 -3.21
C LEU A 34 19.22 -2.33 -3.47
N SER A 35 19.46 -1.08 -3.89
CA SER A 35 20.82 -0.56 -4.10
C SER A 35 21.69 -0.53 -2.82
N TYR A 36 21.07 -0.63 -1.63
CA TYR A 36 21.77 -0.74 -0.34
C TYR A 36 21.72 -2.14 0.27
N GLU A 37 21.07 -3.09 -0.38
CA GLU A 37 20.79 -4.41 0.19
C GLU A 37 22.06 -5.20 0.44
N ASP A 38 23.03 -5.19 -0.47
CA ASP A 38 24.31 -5.90 -0.27
C ASP A 38 25.04 -5.40 0.98
N LYS A 39 25.02 -4.09 1.23
CA LYS A 39 25.62 -3.48 2.43
C LYS A 39 24.86 -3.92 3.68
N ALA A 40 23.53 -3.93 3.63
CA ALA A 40 22.68 -4.38 4.73
C ALA A 40 22.86 -5.87 5.04
N VAL A 41 22.95 -6.73 4.02
CA VAL A 41 23.22 -8.16 4.16
C VAL A 41 24.61 -8.40 4.78
N LYS A 42 25.63 -7.66 4.34
CA LYS A 42 26.97 -7.78 4.92
C LYS A 42 26.98 -7.35 6.39
N ALA A 43 26.27 -6.28 6.74
CA ALA A 43 26.13 -5.84 8.12
C ALA A 43 25.35 -6.84 8.99
N ALA A 44 24.30 -7.46 8.44
CA ALA A 44 23.48 -8.47 9.12
C ALA A 44 24.29 -9.68 9.57
N LYS A 45 25.32 -10.09 8.81
CA LYS A 45 26.22 -11.20 9.19
C LYS A 45 26.94 -10.99 10.52
N TYR A 46 27.09 -9.75 10.96
CA TYR A 46 27.85 -9.39 12.15
C TYR A 46 26.99 -8.66 13.20
N SER A 47 25.70 -8.44 12.95
CA SER A 47 24.81 -7.70 13.84
C SER A 47 23.36 -8.14 13.70
N ASN A 48 22.80 -8.66 14.79
CA ASN A 48 21.38 -9.00 14.88
C ASN A 48 20.47 -7.79 14.63
N ILE A 49 20.92 -6.58 15.01
CA ILE A 49 20.19 -5.35 14.73
C ILE A 49 20.12 -5.11 13.22
N ALA A 50 21.23 -5.24 12.50
CA ALA A 50 21.24 -5.06 11.05
C ALA A 50 20.40 -6.13 10.32
N GLU A 51 20.40 -7.37 10.82
CA GLU A 51 19.54 -8.44 10.32
C GLU A 51 18.05 -8.10 10.49
N GLU A 52 17.64 -7.65 11.69
CA GLU A 52 16.26 -7.24 11.95
C GLU A 52 15.84 -6.07 11.05
N GLN A 53 16.71 -5.09 10.85
CA GLN A 53 16.45 -3.94 9.97
C GLN A 53 16.26 -4.37 8.51
N LEU A 54 17.10 -5.28 8.01
CA LEU A 54 16.97 -5.84 6.67
C LEU A 54 15.66 -6.60 6.51
N PHE A 55 15.33 -7.45 7.49
CA PHE A 55 14.09 -8.22 7.50
C PHE A 55 12.86 -7.30 7.48
N LYS A 56 12.80 -6.32 8.39
CA LYS A 56 11.70 -5.34 8.45
C LYS A 56 11.58 -4.50 7.17
N THR A 57 12.70 -4.13 6.56
CA THR A 57 12.69 -3.43 5.26
C THR A 57 11.97 -4.27 4.20
N ARG A 58 12.35 -5.55 4.06
CA ARG A 58 11.72 -6.46 3.08
C ARG A 58 10.24 -6.69 3.38
N THR A 59 9.90 -7.03 4.62
CA THR A 59 8.52 -7.39 4.98
C THR A 59 7.57 -6.21 4.90
N THR A 60 8.01 -4.99 5.26
CA THR A 60 7.15 -3.80 5.16
C THR A 60 6.89 -3.40 3.71
N GLN A 61 7.90 -3.47 2.83
CA GLN A 61 7.72 -3.24 1.40
C GLN A 61 6.79 -4.29 0.78
N ALA A 62 7.02 -5.57 1.10
CA ALA A 62 6.17 -6.67 0.63
C ALA A 62 4.72 -6.54 1.12
N ALA A 63 4.51 -6.22 2.39
CA ALA A 63 3.17 -5.99 2.95
C ALA A 63 2.46 -4.81 2.27
N SER A 64 3.18 -3.71 2.03
CA SER A 64 2.66 -2.55 1.33
C SER A 64 2.20 -2.88 -0.09
N VAL A 65 3.07 -3.52 -0.89
CA VAL A 65 2.74 -3.95 -2.26
C VAL A 65 1.60 -4.98 -2.25
N GLY A 66 1.63 -5.95 -1.33
CA GLY A 66 0.58 -6.95 -1.21
C GLY A 66 -0.80 -6.36 -0.93
N ALA A 67 -0.89 -5.38 -0.03
CA ALA A 67 -2.13 -4.67 0.26
C ALA A 67 -2.66 -3.89 -0.97
N LEU A 68 -1.76 -3.24 -1.73
CA LEU A 68 -2.13 -2.55 -2.96
C LEU A 68 -2.62 -3.53 -4.03
N LEU A 69 -1.94 -4.65 -4.23
CA LEU A 69 -2.36 -5.69 -5.18
C LEU A 69 -3.73 -6.27 -4.80
N LEU A 70 -3.96 -6.54 -3.52
CA LEU A 70 -5.28 -7.00 -3.05
C LEU A 70 -6.39 -5.99 -3.38
N SER A 71 -6.14 -4.69 -3.12
CA SER A 71 -7.08 -3.61 -3.44
C SER A 71 -7.35 -3.54 -4.95
N PHE A 72 -6.31 -3.61 -5.78
CA PHE A 72 -6.43 -3.59 -7.24
C PHE A 72 -7.24 -4.78 -7.77
N LEU A 73 -6.92 -5.99 -7.27
CA LEU A 73 -7.59 -7.23 -7.67
C LEU A 73 -9.02 -7.33 -7.14
N THR A 74 -9.35 -6.64 -6.04
CA THR A 74 -10.74 -6.56 -5.56
C THR A 74 -11.56 -5.57 -6.37
N ALA A 75 -11.02 -4.38 -6.67
CA ALA A 75 -11.75 -3.33 -7.37
C ALA A 75 -12.02 -3.67 -8.85
N THR A 76 -11.11 -4.39 -9.50
CA THR A 76 -11.22 -4.69 -10.94
C THR A 76 -12.46 -5.54 -11.28
N PRO A 77 -12.72 -6.70 -10.64
CA PRO A 77 -13.92 -7.48 -10.91
C PRO A 77 -15.21 -6.72 -10.59
N PHE A 78 -15.21 -5.89 -9.54
CA PHE A 78 -16.37 -5.08 -9.16
C PHE A 78 -16.81 -4.08 -10.24
N LEU A 79 -15.91 -3.64 -11.13
CA LEU A 79 -16.28 -2.82 -12.30
C LEU A 79 -16.85 -3.66 -13.46
N LEU A 80 -16.40 -4.90 -13.58
CA LEU A 80 -16.68 -5.75 -14.74
C LEU A 80 -17.91 -6.65 -14.55
N SER A 81 -18.33 -6.87 -13.31
CA SER A 81 -19.37 -7.85 -12.96
C SER A 81 -20.27 -7.36 -11.84
N ARG A 82 -21.48 -7.91 -11.77
CA ARG A 82 -22.42 -7.62 -10.67
C ARG A 82 -22.17 -8.56 -9.51
N TYR A 83 -22.12 -7.98 -8.31
CA TYR A 83 -21.97 -8.69 -7.05
C TYR A 83 -23.11 -8.35 -6.11
N SER A 84 -23.41 -9.23 -5.16
CA SER A 84 -24.38 -8.93 -4.11
C SER A 84 -23.88 -7.82 -3.20
N SER A 85 -24.79 -7.02 -2.64
CA SER A 85 -24.48 -5.97 -1.66
C SER A 85 -23.68 -6.52 -0.46
N SER A 86 -23.99 -7.75 -0.02
CA SER A 86 -23.24 -8.43 1.05
C SER A 86 -21.79 -8.73 0.67
N THR A 87 -21.53 -9.14 -0.57
CA THR A 87 -20.17 -9.41 -1.07
C THR A 87 -19.37 -8.12 -1.20
N ILE A 88 -20.01 -7.07 -1.74
CA ILE A 88 -19.40 -5.74 -1.86
C ILE A 88 -19.01 -5.22 -0.47
N PHE A 89 -19.93 -5.28 0.49
CA PHE A 89 -19.67 -4.83 1.86
C PHE A 89 -18.54 -5.64 2.53
N ALA A 90 -18.60 -6.97 2.47
CA ALA A 90 -17.59 -7.84 3.09
C ALA A 90 -16.19 -7.60 2.52
N LEU A 91 -16.03 -7.56 1.20
CA LEU A 91 -14.73 -7.34 0.57
C LEU A 91 -14.22 -5.90 0.76
N SER A 92 -15.13 -4.92 0.85
CA SER A 92 -14.76 -3.55 1.22
C SER A 92 -14.23 -3.48 2.65
N ALA A 93 -14.85 -4.18 3.59
CA ALA A 93 -14.40 -4.26 4.98
C ALA A 93 -13.03 -4.96 5.11
N VAL A 94 -12.80 -6.03 4.33
CA VAL A 94 -11.48 -6.70 4.28
C VAL A 94 -10.40 -5.74 3.76
N ASN A 95 -10.65 -5.04 2.65
CA ASN A 95 -9.68 -4.11 2.09
C ASN A 95 -9.38 -2.94 3.04
N LEU A 96 -10.41 -2.38 3.68
CA LEU A 96 -10.26 -1.39 4.74
C LEU A 96 -9.31 -1.91 5.84
N ALA A 97 -9.60 -3.10 6.39
CA ALA A 97 -8.79 -3.68 7.47
C ALA A 97 -7.34 -3.92 7.04
N VAL A 98 -7.13 -4.53 5.87
CA VAL A 98 -5.78 -4.81 5.35
C VAL A 98 -5.00 -3.52 5.12
N LEU A 99 -5.60 -2.50 4.51
CA LEU A 99 -4.93 -1.22 4.27
C LEU A 99 -4.55 -0.53 5.58
N LEU A 100 -5.43 -0.52 6.59
CA LEU A 100 -5.13 0.09 7.89
C LEU A 100 -4.04 -0.66 8.66
N VAL A 101 -4.11 -1.99 8.71
CA VAL A 101 -3.10 -2.83 9.38
C VAL A 101 -1.74 -2.68 8.69
N THR A 102 -1.70 -2.76 7.37
CA THR A 102 -0.46 -2.57 6.60
C THR A 102 0.09 -1.16 6.80
N ARG A 103 -0.76 -0.14 6.77
CA ARG A 103 -0.36 1.25 7.00
C ARG A 103 0.33 1.41 8.35
N GLU A 104 -0.20 0.81 9.40
CA GLU A 104 0.40 0.91 10.74
C GLU A 104 1.68 0.07 10.83
N TYR A 105 1.67 -1.17 10.34
CA TYR A 105 2.87 -2.02 10.31
C TYR A 105 4.05 -1.38 9.57
N VAL A 106 3.80 -0.76 8.41
CA VAL A 106 4.79 0.01 7.64
C VAL A 106 5.15 1.28 8.41
N GLY A 107 4.16 1.95 9.00
CA GLY A 107 4.34 3.15 9.82
C GLY A 107 5.30 2.95 10.98
N ASP A 108 5.12 1.90 11.76
CA ASP A 108 5.92 1.62 12.97
C ASP A 108 7.41 1.48 12.66
N PHE A 109 7.74 0.93 11.50
CA PHE A 109 9.12 0.78 11.07
C PHE A 109 9.69 2.05 10.42
N TRP A 110 8.91 2.73 9.56
CA TRP A 110 9.41 3.81 8.71
C TRP A 110 9.23 5.22 9.27
N LYS A 111 8.26 5.47 10.18
CA LYS A 111 8.01 6.81 10.77
C LYS A 111 9.24 7.35 11.52
N SER A 112 10.03 6.46 12.13
CA SER A 112 11.23 6.81 12.91
C SER A 112 12.51 6.91 12.07
N LYS A 113 12.45 6.59 10.77
CA LYS A 113 13.61 6.65 9.87
C LYS A 113 13.83 8.08 9.41
N ALA A 114 14.78 8.76 10.05
CA ALA A 114 15.26 10.05 9.58
C ALA A 114 16.01 9.91 8.26
N LYS A 115 15.86 10.90 7.37
CA LYS A 115 16.71 11.02 6.19
C LYS A 115 18.16 11.25 6.65
N MET A 116 19.09 10.46 6.14
CA MET A 116 20.50 10.56 6.51
C MET A 116 21.18 11.66 5.68
N PRO A 117 21.83 12.67 6.28
CA PRO A 117 22.50 13.75 5.56
C PRO A 117 23.95 13.35 5.19
N ILE A 118 24.14 12.18 4.60
CA ILE A 118 25.47 11.62 4.31
C ILE A 118 25.62 11.45 2.80
N PRO A 119 26.80 11.78 2.21
CA PRO A 119 27.03 11.54 0.79
C PRO A 119 26.74 10.10 0.38
N GLY A 120 26.02 9.91 -0.73
CA GLY A 120 25.66 8.60 -1.24
C GLY A 120 24.47 7.91 -0.57
N THR A 121 23.63 8.61 0.20
CA THR A 121 22.36 8.09 0.77
C THR A 121 21.11 8.67 0.11
N GLY A 122 21.25 9.35 -1.03
CA GLY A 122 20.14 10.00 -1.75
C GLY A 122 19.02 9.03 -2.09
N ASP A 123 19.35 7.89 -2.71
CA ASP A 123 18.36 6.87 -3.08
C ASP A 123 17.62 6.30 -1.86
N PHE A 124 18.33 6.05 -0.76
CA PHE A 124 17.70 5.58 0.46
C PHE A 124 16.74 6.62 1.06
N ASN A 125 17.14 7.90 1.06
CA ASN A 125 16.29 9.00 1.53
C ASN A 125 15.05 9.19 0.67
N ASP A 126 15.19 9.02 -0.65
CA ASP A 126 14.07 9.04 -1.59
C ASP A 126 13.13 7.87 -1.35
N ALA A 127 13.65 6.67 -1.14
CA ALA A 127 12.85 5.49 -0.83
C ALA A 127 12.07 5.65 0.48
N ILE A 128 12.66 6.26 1.52
CA ILE A 128 11.94 6.65 2.74
C ILE A 128 10.78 7.59 2.39
N GLY A 129 11.02 8.60 1.56
CA GLY A 129 9.99 9.56 1.12
C GLY A 129 8.83 8.86 0.42
N LEU A 130 9.13 8.07 -0.61
CA LEU A 130 8.15 7.31 -1.38
C LEU A 130 7.37 6.32 -0.52
N THR A 131 8.03 5.62 0.40
CA THR A 131 7.35 4.67 1.32
C THR A 131 6.38 5.40 2.25
N ASN A 132 6.77 6.57 2.77
CA ASN A 132 5.89 7.40 3.60
C ASN A 132 4.69 7.93 2.81
N GLU A 133 4.89 8.28 1.54
CA GLU A 133 3.83 8.72 0.63
C GLU A 133 2.84 7.58 0.33
N ILE A 134 3.34 6.39 -0.03
CA ILE A 134 2.49 5.20 -0.25
C ILE A 134 1.69 4.88 1.00
N ARG A 135 2.31 4.93 2.18
CA ARG A 135 1.61 4.76 3.47
C ARG A 135 0.53 5.81 3.68
N ALA A 136 0.79 7.07 3.36
CA ALA A 136 -0.23 8.11 3.43
C ALA A 136 -1.38 7.79 2.48
N ASN A 137 -1.09 7.39 1.24
CA ASN A 137 -2.08 7.03 0.24
C ASN A 137 -2.97 5.83 0.64
N GLN A 138 -2.45 4.89 1.43
CA GLN A 138 -3.25 3.78 1.96
C GLN A 138 -4.44 4.24 2.82
N ILE A 139 -4.38 5.41 3.49
CA ILE A 139 -5.55 5.92 4.23
C ILE A 139 -6.66 6.40 3.29
N PHE A 140 -6.29 7.04 2.17
CA PHE A 140 -7.26 7.49 1.18
C PHE A 140 -7.92 6.30 0.47
N LEU A 141 -7.14 5.25 0.17
CA LEU A 141 -7.69 3.98 -0.31
C LEU A 141 -8.62 3.34 0.73
N ALA A 142 -8.23 3.30 2.00
CA ALA A 142 -9.08 2.76 3.07
C ALA A 142 -10.42 3.51 3.18
N MET A 143 -10.40 4.85 3.16
CA MET A 143 -11.62 5.66 3.16
C MET A 143 -12.48 5.43 1.93
N SER A 144 -11.86 5.24 0.75
CA SER A 144 -12.61 4.92 -0.47
C SER A 144 -13.33 3.58 -0.37
N TRP A 145 -12.75 2.58 0.31
CA TRP A 145 -13.41 1.29 0.56
C TRP A 145 -14.57 1.41 1.54
N VAL A 146 -14.50 2.30 2.54
CA VAL A 146 -15.67 2.63 3.37
C VAL A 146 -16.80 3.17 2.50
N ALA A 147 -16.51 4.17 1.65
CA ALA A 147 -17.50 4.73 0.74
C ALA A 147 -18.09 3.67 -0.21
N TYR A 148 -17.23 2.84 -0.80
CA TYR A 148 -17.64 1.76 -1.71
C TYR A 148 -18.57 0.76 -1.02
N GLY A 149 -18.24 0.32 0.19
CA GLY A 149 -19.05 -0.61 0.97
C GLY A 149 -20.41 -0.03 1.37
N VAL A 150 -20.45 1.23 1.83
CA VAL A 150 -21.69 1.92 2.21
C VAL A 150 -22.60 2.11 1.00
N VAL A 151 -22.07 2.61 -0.12
CA VAL A 151 -22.86 2.77 -1.35
C VAL A 151 -23.32 1.41 -1.87
N GLY A 152 -22.50 0.37 -1.75
CA GLY A 152 -22.85 -1.00 -2.14
C GLY A 152 -24.02 -1.59 -1.36
N LEU A 153 -24.25 -1.18 -0.12
CA LEU A 153 -25.43 -1.56 0.66
C LEU A 153 -26.72 -0.85 0.21
N LEU A 154 -26.59 0.30 -0.46
CA LEU A 154 -27.71 1.11 -0.93
C LEU A 154 -28.07 0.86 -2.41
N ALA A 155 -27.18 0.19 -3.15
CA ALA A 155 -27.31 -0.15 -4.56
C ALA A 155 -28.11 -1.44 -4.78
#